data_AF-A0A9E4Q0A0-F1
#
_entry.id   AF-A0A9E4Q0A0-F1
#
_cell.length_a   1.000
_cell.length_b   1.000
_cell.length_c   1.000
_cell.angle_alpha   90.00
_cell.angle_beta   90.00
_cell.angle_gamma   90.00
#
_symmetry.space_group_name_H-M   'P 1'
#
loop_
_entity.id
_entity.type
_entity.pdbx_description
1 polymer ?
#
loop_
_entity_poly.entity_id
_entity_poly.type
_entity_poly.pdbx_seq_one_letter_code
_entity_poly.pdbx_strand_id
1 'polypeptide(L)'
;MKEVHPEFANDVPMYLIGADPSEGLELLERYRQEFEYPWPISIPDAGMLRDFRIISQSTKIAIDSNGIITYRDGYGRGQNDWEDVFKELASQ
;
A
#
# COMPACT_ATOMS: atom_id res chain seq x y z
N MET A 1 7.10 2.50 7.17
CA MET A 1 6.95 1.07 7.53
C MET A 1 8.31 0.41 7.74
N LYS A 2 9.26 0.30 6.79
CA LYS A 2 10.57 -0.32 7.08
C LYS A 2 11.42 0.42 8.14
N GLU A 3 11.43 1.75 8.13
CA GLU A 3 12.19 2.55 9.11
C GLU A 3 11.37 2.94 10.34
N VAL A 4 10.04 2.97 10.19
CA VAL A 4 9.11 3.48 11.22
C VAL A 4 8.51 2.35 12.07
N HIS A 5 8.30 1.17 11.46
CA HIS A 5 7.79 -0.04 12.11
C HIS A 5 8.49 -1.31 11.55
N PRO A 6 9.82 -1.43 11.72
CA PRO A 6 10.59 -2.57 11.23
C PRO A 6 10.11 -3.93 11.77
N GLU A 7 9.48 -3.95 12.94
CA GLU A 7 8.96 -5.13 13.61
C GLU A 7 7.89 -5.87 12.79
N PHE A 8 7.12 -5.18 11.95
CA PHE A 8 6.08 -5.81 11.12
C PHE A 8 6.56 -6.17 9.71
N ALA A 9 7.82 -5.88 9.36
CA ALA A 9 8.29 -6.01 7.98
C ALA A 9 8.27 -7.46 7.44
N ASN A 10 8.36 -8.45 8.33
CA ASN A 10 8.31 -9.88 7.97
C ASN A 10 6.90 -10.47 8.05
N ASP A 11 6.01 -9.85 8.83
CA ASP A 11 4.68 -10.40 9.12
C ASP A 11 3.59 -9.76 8.23
N VAL A 12 3.79 -8.51 7.81
CA VAL A 12 2.84 -7.75 7.00
C VAL A 12 3.46 -7.40 5.64
N PRO A 13 3.09 -8.12 4.55
CA PRO A 13 3.57 -7.80 3.23
C PRO A 13 2.95 -6.48 2.74
N MET A 14 3.77 -5.64 2.11
CA MET A 14 3.34 -4.36 1.55
C MET A 14 3.72 -4.28 0.08
N TYR A 15 2.79 -3.72 -0.71
CA TYR A 15 2.91 -3.57 -2.16
C TYR A 15 2.65 -2.12 -2.56
N LEU A 16 3.43 -1.62 -3.51
CA LEU A 16 3.22 -0.31 -4.12
C LEU A 16 2.50 -0.50 -5.46
N ILE A 17 1.32 0.08 -5.60
CA ILE A 17 0.50 -0.04 -6.82
C ILE A 17 0.40 1.32 -7.50
N GLY A 18 0.76 1.38 -8.79
CA GLY A 18 0.61 2.59 -9.59
C GLY A 18 -0.86 3.04 -9.65
N ALA A 19 -1.14 4.29 -9.29
CA ALA A 19 -2.50 4.83 -9.32
C ALA A 19 -2.80 5.64 -10.60
N ASP A 20 -1.76 6.11 -11.29
CA ASP A 20 -1.89 6.82 -12.56
C ASP A 20 -1.79 5.83 -13.73
N PRO A 21 -2.85 5.64 -14.53
CA PRO A 21 -2.85 4.70 -15.64
C PRO A 21 -1.96 5.14 -16.82
N SER A 22 -1.45 6.38 -16.82
CA SER A 22 -0.47 6.85 -17.79
C SER A 22 0.97 6.45 -17.44
N GLU A 23 1.20 6.00 -16.21
CA GLU A 23 2.52 5.55 -15.74
C GLU A 23 2.68 4.04 -15.95
N GLY A 24 3.77 3.66 -16.64
CA GLY A 24 4.14 2.28 -16.84
C GLY A 24 5.02 1.74 -15.71
N LEU A 25 5.17 0.41 -15.67
CA LEU A 25 6.02 -0.29 -14.67
C LEU A 25 7.48 0.22 -14.66
N GLU A 26 8.03 0.59 -15.81
CA GLU A 26 9.39 1.13 -15.91
C GLU A 26 9.56 2.44 -15.12
N LEU A 27 8.58 3.34 -15.20
CA LEU A 27 8.63 4.61 -14.46
C LEU A 27 8.48 4.37 -12.95
N LEU A 28 7.56 3.47 -12.55
CA LEU A 28 7.39 3.07 -11.17
C LEU A 28 8.67 2.44 -10.58
N GLU A 29 9.41 1.65 -11.38
CA GLU A 29 10.68 1.05 -10.93
C GLU A 29 11.77 2.11 -10.74
N ARG A 30 11.81 3.14 -11.59
CA ARG A 30 12.71 4.28 -11.39
C ARG A 30 12.39 4.99 -10.07
N TYR A 31 11.12 5.25 -9.77
CA TYR A 31 10.73 5.84 -8.48
C TYR A 31 11.09 4.95 -7.30
N ARG A 32 10.85 3.64 -7.40
CA ARG A 32 11.21 2.68 -6.35
C ARG A 32 12.71 2.73 -6.04
N GLN A 33 13.55 2.86 -7.06
CA GLN A 33 15.01 2.98 -6.89
C GLN A 33 15.43 4.35 -6.37
N GLU A 34 14.86 5.44 -6.92
CA GLU A 34 15.14 6.82 -6.51
C GLU A 34 14.81 7.08 -5.04
N PHE A 35 13.69 6.55 -4.56
CA PHE A 35 13.26 6.69 -3.17
C PHE A 35 13.68 5.50 -2.28
N GLU A 36 14.49 4.58 -2.81
CA GLU A 36 15.01 3.41 -2.11
C GLU A 36 13.92 2.55 -1.44
N TYR A 37 12.74 2.47 -2.07
CA TYR A 37 11.62 1.72 -1.53
C TYR A 37 11.90 0.20 -1.60
N PRO A 38 11.81 -0.50 -0.45
CA PRO A 38 12.11 -1.93 -0.38
C PRO A 38 10.97 -2.81 -0.90
N TRP A 39 9.77 -2.24 -1.06
CA TRP A 39 8.57 -2.98 -1.39
C TRP A 39 8.45 -3.24 -2.88
N PRO A 40 7.94 -4.41 -3.29
CA PRO A 40 7.63 -4.68 -4.68
C PRO A 40 6.60 -3.67 -5.22
N ILE A 41 6.76 -3.34 -6.49
CA ILE A 41 5.84 -2.50 -7.24
C ILE A 41 5.01 -3.34 -8.22
N SER A 42 3.81 -2.86 -8.53
CA SER A 42 3.00 -3.41 -9.61
C SER A 42 2.09 -2.34 -10.21
N ILE A 43 1.49 -2.66 -11.36
CA ILE A 43 0.41 -1.89 -11.98
C ILE A 43 -0.94 -2.55 -11.68
N PRO A 44 -2.02 -1.78 -11.55
CA PRO A 44 -3.36 -2.30 -11.36
C PRO A 44 -3.85 -2.98 -12.63
N ASP A 45 -4.69 -4.01 -12.48
CA ASP A 45 -5.41 -4.59 -13.61
C ASP A 45 -6.57 -3.68 -14.08
N ALA A 46 -7.24 -4.13 -15.14
CA ALA A 46 -8.42 -3.45 -15.67
C ALA A 46 -9.59 -3.53 -14.68
N GLY A 47 -9.75 -2.47 -13.88
CA GLY A 47 -10.88 -2.33 -12.96
C GLY A 47 -10.47 -2.26 -11.50
N MET A 48 -9.27 -2.74 -11.12
CA MET A 48 -8.79 -2.71 -9.73
C MET A 48 -8.99 -1.35 -9.07
N LEU A 49 -8.53 -0.25 -9.68
CA LEU A 49 -8.67 1.08 -9.06
C LEU A 49 -10.14 1.45 -8.80
N ARG A 50 -11.06 1.12 -9.72
CA ARG A 50 -12.50 1.34 -9.54
C ARG A 50 -13.06 0.46 -8.42
N ASP A 51 -12.69 -0.81 -8.41
CA ASP A 51 -13.22 -1.80 -7.48
C ASP A 51 -12.74 -1.50 -6.04
N PHE A 52 -11.51 -1.00 -5.90
CA PHE A 52 -10.98 -0.44 -4.67
C PHE A 52 -11.44 1.01 -4.39
N ARG A 53 -12.17 1.65 -5.31
CA ARG A 53 -12.66 3.05 -5.23
C ARG A 53 -11.55 4.09 -5.06
N ILE A 54 -10.46 3.93 -5.80
CA ILE A 54 -9.33 4.86 -5.89
C ILE A 54 -9.57 5.83 -7.04
N ILE A 55 -9.64 7.13 -6.73
CA ILE A 55 -10.11 8.14 -7.69
C ILE A 55 -8.99 9.10 -8.13
N SER A 56 -8.09 9.53 -7.25
CA SER A 56 -6.99 10.44 -7.63
C SER A 56 -5.91 10.66 -6.55
N GLN A 57 -6.09 10.18 -5.32
CA GLN A 57 -5.16 10.42 -4.22
C GLN A 57 -4.47 9.13 -3.80
N SER A 58 -3.23 9.25 -3.29
CA SER A 58 -2.54 8.14 -2.64
C SER A 58 -3.46 7.56 -1.56
N THR A 59 -3.83 6.30 -1.74
CA THR A 59 -4.71 5.58 -0.82
C THR A 59 -3.97 4.38 -0.28
N LYS A 60 -4.10 4.15 1.03
CA LYS A 60 -3.53 3.01 1.72
C LYS A 60 -4.66 2.12 2.18
N ILE A 61 -4.49 0.81 1.99
CA ILE A 61 -5.53 -0.18 2.22
C ILE A 61 -4.88 -1.35 2.97
N ALA A 62 -5.51 -1.78 4.06
CA ALA A 62 -5.17 -3.02 4.73
C ALA A 62 -6.15 -4.11 4.29
N ILE A 63 -5.63 -5.30 4.05
CA ILE A 63 -6.41 -6.48 3.68
C ILE A 63 -6.00 -7.60 4.63
N ASP A 64 -6.97 -8.21 5.29
CA ASP A 64 -6.75 -9.31 6.23
C ASP A 64 -6.46 -10.65 5.52
N SER A 65 -6.14 -11.69 6.28
CA SER A 65 -5.85 -13.04 5.77
C SER A 65 -7.04 -13.70 5.06
N ASN A 66 -8.26 -13.19 5.24
CA ASN A 66 -9.48 -13.63 4.55
C ASN A 66 -9.76 -12.81 3.27
N GLY A 67 -8.92 -11.83 2.93
CA GLY A 67 -9.12 -10.96 1.77
C GLY A 67 -10.10 -9.79 2.01
N ILE A 68 -10.41 -9.47 3.28
CA ILE A 68 -11.34 -8.40 3.66
C ILE A 68 -10.57 -7.11 3.90
N ILE A 69 -11.08 -5.99 3.36
CA ILE A 69 -10.52 -4.66 3.64
C ILE A 69 -10.90 -4.25 5.07
N THR A 70 -9.93 -4.21 5.98
CA THR A 70 -10.12 -3.81 7.39
C THR A 70 -9.80 -2.34 7.65
N TYR A 71 -8.99 -1.73 6.78
CA TYR A 71 -8.62 -0.31 6.91
C TYR A 71 -8.44 0.36 5.54
N ARG A 72 -8.79 1.65 5.48
CA ARG A 72 -8.61 2.50 4.30
C ARG A 72 -8.39 3.94 4.71
N ASP A 73 -7.37 4.58 4.12
CA ASP A 73 -7.17 6.02 4.28
C ASP A 73 -6.52 6.68 3.07
N GLY A 74 -6.85 7.97 2.88
CA GLY A 74 -6.39 8.79 1.77
C GLY A 74 -5.24 9.73 2.12
N TYR A 75 -4.69 10.44 1.14
CA TYR A 75 -3.63 11.42 1.36
C TYR A 75 -4.09 12.57 2.27
N GLY A 76 -3.27 12.93 3.27
CA GLY A 76 -3.59 14.00 4.23
C GLY A 76 -4.64 13.63 5.29
N ARG A 77 -5.12 12.37 5.28
CA ARG A 77 -5.91 11.76 6.33
C ARG A 77 -5.12 10.57 6.90
N GLY A 78 -5.21 10.40 8.21
CA GLY A 78 -4.33 9.52 8.98
C GLY A 78 -4.03 10.16 10.32
N GLN A 79 -5.03 10.23 11.20
CA GLN A 79 -4.83 10.70 12.57
C GLN A 79 -4.36 9.59 13.54
N ASN A 80 -4.26 8.34 13.08
CA ASN A 80 -4.04 7.20 13.97
C ASN A 80 -2.78 6.43 13.59
N ASP A 81 -2.11 5.96 14.64
CA ASP A 81 -0.91 5.13 14.63
C ASP A 81 -1.07 3.95 13.66
N TRP A 82 -0.23 3.92 12.62
CA TRP A 82 -0.15 2.79 11.69
C TRP A 82 0.17 1.48 12.42
N GLU A 83 0.77 1.61 13.60
CA GLU A 83 1.08 0.53 14.52
C GLU A 83 -0.13 -0.36 14.83
N ASP A 84 -1.31 0.21 15.06
CA ASP A 84 -2.49 -0.59 15.41
C ASP A 84 -3.00 -1.41 14.21
N VAL A 85 -2.99 -0.82 13.02
CA VAL A 85 -3.34 -1.53 11.78
C VAL A 85 -2.36 -2.67 11.54
N PHE A 86 -1.05 -2.44 11.74
CA PHE A 86 -0.05 -3.48 11.56
C PHE A 86 -0.12 -4.57 12.63
N LYS A 87 -0.38 -4.22 13.90
CA LYS A 87 -0.63 -5.19 14.99
C LYS A 87 -1.82 -6.09 14.66
N GLU A 88 -2.93 -5.50 14.20
CA GLU A 88 -4.10 -6.25 13.79
C GLU A 88 -3.75 -7.25 12.69
N LEU A 89 -3.10 -6.80 11.60
CA LEU A 89 -2.71 -7.65 10.49
C LEU A 89 -1.73 -8.76 10.89
N ALA A 90 -0.72 -8.45 11.72
CA ALA A 90 0.29 -9.40 12.15
C ALA A 90 -0.25 -10.45 13.14
N SER A 91 -1.44 -10.24 13.72
CA SER A 91 -2.06 -11.14 14.69
C SER A 91 -2.98 -12.21 14.10
N GLN A 92 -3.10 -12.27 12.77
CA GLN A 92 -4.07 -13.10 12.04
C GLN A 92 -3.57 -14.48 11.63
#